data_AF-A0A9N9NRV9-F1
#
_entry.id   AF-A0A9N9NRV9-F1
#
_cell.length_a   1.000
_cell.length_b   1.000
_cell.length_c   1.000
_cell.angle_alpha   90.00
_cell.angle_beta   90.00
_cell.angle_gamma   90.00
#
_symmetry.space_group_name_H-M   'P 1'
#
loop_
_entity.id
_entity.type
_entity.pdbx_description
1 polymer ?
#
loop_
_entity_poly.entity_id
_entity_poly.type
_entity_poly.pdbx_seq_one_letter_code
_entity_poly.pdbx_strand_id
1 'polypeptide(L)'
;ITDCNKLKSQVEKLTSAIRNINGFNLGDLKLAVKKIEEENLENRVSVTKSKLNEDHQSWLDLLLDTQQEVLQNESTFARKQLEKVKNKLSNVLTAEEIQELLGKIVEINELEVQLNNLKIQENQ
;
A
#
# COMPACT_ATOMS: atom_id res chain seq x y z
N ILE A 1 -38.59 3.64 -6.64
CA ILE A 1 -37.99 4.97 -6.96
C ILE A 1 -37.92 5.86 -5.71
N THR A 2 -38.97 5.91 -4.89
CA THR A 2 -39.07 6.77 -3.69
C THR A 2 -38.00 6.51 -2.61
N ASP A 3 -37.64 5.25 -2.33
CA ASP A 3 -36.65 4.91 -1.29
C ASP A 3 -35.21 5.24 -1.67
N CYS A 4 -34.85 5.09 -2.95
CA CYS A 4 -33.51 5.40 -3.45
C CYS A 4 -33.19 6.91 -3.28
N ASN A 5 -34.19 7.76 -3.51
CA ASN A 5 -34.05 9.21 -3.33
C ASN A 5 -33.88 9.60 -1.86
N LYS A 6 -34.53 8.88 -0.94
CA LYS A 6 -34.44 9.12 0.50
C LYS A 6 -33.08 8.69 1.05
N LEU A 7 -32.57 7.54 0.61
CA LEU A 7 -31.24 7.04 0.95
C LEU A 7 -30.15 8.01 0.46
N LYS A 8 -30.25 8.46 -0.80
CA LYS A 8 -29.32 9.43 -1.40
C LYS A 8 -29.27 10.74 -0.59
N SER A 9 -30.42 11.28 -0.21
CA SER A 9 -30.49 12.49 0.63
C SER A 9 -29.86 12.30 2.02
N GLN A 10 -30.03 11.12 2.63
CA GLN A 10 -29.39 10.81 3.92
C GLN A 10 -27.88 10.70 3.79
N VAL A 11 -27.38 10.06 2.73
CA VAL A 11 -25.94 9.95 2.45
C VAL A 11 -25.32 11.32 2.20
N GLU A 12 -25.98 12.19 1.44
CA GLU A 12 -25.52 13.57 1.20
C GLU A 12 -25.43 14.37 2.51
N LYS A 13 -26.47 14.31 3.36
CA LYS A 13 -26.45 14.97 4.68
C LYS A 13 -25.32 14.45 5.58
N LEU A 14 -25.10 13.14 5.60
CA LEU A 14 -24.02 12.55 6.39
C LEU A 14 -22.65 12.99 5.87
N THR A 15 -22.47 13.00 4.54
CA THR A 15 -21.24 13.45 3.88
C THR A 15 -20.95 14.92 4.19
N SER A 16 -21.97 15.78 4.13
CA SER A 16 -21.84 17.20 4.51
C SER A 16 -21.53 17.37 6.00
N ALA A 17 -22.14 16.58 6.88
CA ALA A 17 -21.87 16.63 8.31
C ALA A 17 -20.42 16.24 8.62
N ILE A 18 -19.91 15.17 8.01
CA ILE A 18 -18.52 14.71 8.15
C ILE A 18 -17.55 15.79 7.63
N ARG A 19 -17.84 16.39 6.48
CA ARG A 19 -17.03 17.48 5.89
C ARG A 19 -16.95 18.72 6.78
N ASN A 20 -18.00 19.00 7.55
CA ASN A 20 -18.10 20.16 8.42
C ASN A 20 -17.54 19.93 9.85
N ILE A 21 -16.99 18.75 10.14
CA ILE A 21 -16.28 18.52 11.40
C ILE A 21 -14.97 19.33 11.34
N ASN A 22 -14.94 20.48 12.03
CA ASN A 22 -13.76 21.33 12.12
C ASN A 22 -12.53 20.52 12.56
N GLY A 23 -11.45 20.60 11.77
CA GLY A 23 -10.19 19.92 12.04
C GLY A 23 -10.11 18.45 11.56
N PHE A 24 -11.17 17.89 10.98
CA PHE A 24 -11.10 16.58 10.34
C PHE A 24 -10.58 16.72 8.90
N ASN A 25 -9.30 16.38 8.70
CA ASN A 25 -8.69 16.27 7.38
C ASN A 25 -8.49 14.78 7.02
N LEU A 26 -9.22 14.31 6.00
CA LEU A 26 -9.11 12.94 5.51
C LEU A 26 -7.71 12.65 4.95
N GLY A 27 -7.05 13.66 4.36
CA GLY A 27 -5.67 13.57 3.89
C GLY A 27 -4.68 13.30 5.03
N ASP A 28 -4.80 14.01 6.15
CA ASP A 28 -3.93 13.82 7.32
C ASP A 28 -4.10 12.43 7.94
N LEU A 29 -5.36 11.94 8.03
CA LEU A 29 -5.63 10.59 8.53
C LEU A 29 -5.00 9.52 7.63
N LYS A 30 -5.19 9.62 6.31
CA LYS A 30 -4.60 8.67 5.35
C LYS A 30 -3.08 8.73 5.37
N LEU A 31 -2.49 9.91 5.52
CA LEU A 31 -1.05 10.08 5.64
C LEU A 31 -0.52 9.40 6.91
N ALA A 32 -1.20 9.54 8.04
CA ALA A 32 -0.83 8.87 9.28
C ALA A 32 -0.92 7.35 9.14
N VAL A 33 -1.99 6.82 8.53
CA VAL A 33 -2.13 5.39 8.25
C VAL A 33 -0.99 4.88 7.35
N LYS A 34 -0.68 5.61 6.25
CA LYS A 34 0.43 5.25 5.37
C LYS A 34 1.76 5.13 6.11
N LYS A 35 2.08 6.10 6.99
CA LYS A 35 3.30 6.07 7.80
C LYS A 35 3.37 4.88 8.75
N ILE A 36 2.25 4.53 9.38
CA ILE A 36 2.18 3.35 10.25
C ILE A 36 2.43 2.08 9.44
N GLU A 37 1.86 1.96 8.25
CA GLU A 37 2.10 0.79 7.38
C GLU A 37 3.54 0.74 6.87
N GLU A 38 4.16 1.88 6.55
CA GLU A 38 5.59 1.97 6.19
C GLU A 38 6.50 1.50 7.33
N GLU A 39 6.26 1.98 8.55
CA GLU A 39 7.03 1.59 9.74
C GLU A 39 6.83 0.10 10.06
N ASN A 40 5.60 -0.42 9.93
CA ASN A 40 5.32 -1.84 10.10
C ASN A 40 6.06 -2.69 9.06
N LEU A 41 6.09 -2.26 7.80
CA LEU A 41 6.83 -2.93 6.74
C LEU A 41 8.33 -2.92 7.03
N GLU A 42 8.91 -1.77 7.40
CA GLU A 42 10.32 -1.64 7.74
C GLU A 42 10.71 -2.58 8.89
N ASN A 43 9.91 -2.60 9.96
CA ASN A 43 10.11 -3.52 11.08
C ASN A 43 10.05 -4.99 10.65
N ARG A 44 9.08 -5.36 9.79
CA ARG A 44 8.97 -6.73 9.28
C ARG A 44 10.16 -7.11 8.41
N VAL A 45 10.58 -6.22 7.50
CA VAL A 45 11.76 -6.43 6.66
C VAL A 45 13.01 -6.62 7.51
N SER A 46 13.21 -5.79 8.53
CA SER A 46 14.33 -5.93 9.48
C SER A 46 14.34 -7.29 10.18
N VAL A 47 13.19 -7.72 10.71
CA VAL A 47 13.03 -9.04 11.33
C VAL A 47 13.33 -10.17 10.33
N THR A 48 12.83 -10.08 9.11
CA THR A 48 13.09 -11.09 8.07
C THR A 48 14.58 -11.12 7.71
N LYS A 49 15.21 -9.97 7.47
CA LYS A 49 16.64 -9.86 7.17
C LYS A 49 17.52 -10.46 8.26
N SER A 50 17.14 -10.28 9.54
CA SER A 50 17.92 -10.82 10.67
C SER A 50 18.06 -12.36 10.65
N LYS A 51 17.18 -13.05 9.92
CA LYS A 51 17.19 -14.51 9.75
C LYS A 51 17.91 -14.97 8.48
N LEU A 52 18.29 -14.04 7.60
CA LEU A 52 18.87 -14.31 6.29
C LEU A 52 20.37 -14.00 6.27
N ASN A 53 21.11 -14.68 5.39
CA ASN A 53 22.47 -14.29 5.06
C ASN A 53 22.49 -13.08 4.11
N GLU A 54 23.67 -12.47 3.90
CA GLU A 54 23.84 -11.26 3.09
C GLU A 54 23.29 -11.39 1.65
N ASP A 55 23.53 -12.54 1.00
CA ASP A 55 23.01 -12.80 -0.35
C ASP A 55 21.48 -12.76 -0.39
N HIS A 56 20.82 -13.45 0.55
CA HIS A 56 19.37 -13.50 0.62
C HIS A 56 18.76 -12.17 1.10
N GLN A 57 19.47 -11.40 1.93
CA GLN A 57 19.07 -10.02 2.25
C GLN A 57 19.08 -9.14 1.00
N SER A 58 20.09 -9.28 0.14
CA SER A 58 20.15 -8.56 -1.14
C SER A 58 19.03 -8.97 -2.10
N TRP A 59 18.70 -10.27 -2.14
CA TRP A 59 17.53 -10.73 -2.90
C TRP A 59 16.21 -10.21 -2.33
N LEU A 60 16.11 -10.08 -1.00
CA LEU A 60 14.94 -9.50 -0.35
C LEU A 60 14.78 -8.01 -0.70
N ASP A 61 15.85 -7.24 -0.71
CA ASP A 61 15.80 -5.83 -1.15
C ASP A 61 15.35 -5.73 -2.61
N LEU A 62 15.94 -6.56 -3.48
CA LEU A 62 15.55 -6.61 -4.89
C LEU A 62 14.08 -7.02 -5.07
N LEU A 63 13.53 -7.89 -4.21
CA LEU A 63 12.12 -8.28 -4.24
C LEU A 63 11.21 -7.05 -4.03
N LEU A 64 11.51 -6.27 -3.00
CA LEU A 64 10.70 -5.10 -2.61
C LEU A 64 10.80 -4.00 -3.68
N ASP A 65 12.01 -3.71 -4.16
CA ASP A 65 12.23 -2.72 -5.22
C ASP A 65 11.53 -3.10 -6.52
N THR A 66 11.62 -4.38 -6.91
CA THR A 66 10.98 -4.87 -8.14
C THR A 66 9.46 -4.82 -8.01
N GLN A 67 8.89 -5.10 -6.82
CA GLN A 67 7.46 -4.96 -6.59
C GLN A 67 7.02 -3.51 -6.76
N GLN A 68 7.77 -2.55 -6.20
CA GLN A 68 7.48 -1.14 -6.34
C GLN A 68 7.49 -0.70 -7.82
N GLU A 69 8.50 -1.13 -8.58
CA GLU A 69 8.61 -0.88 -10.02
C GLU A 69 7.41 -1.45 -10.81
N VAL A 70 6.94 -2.65 -10.45
CA VAL A 70 5.75 -3.27 -11.08
C VAL A 70 4.51 -2.41 -10.86
N LEU A 71 4.35 -1.84 -9.65
CA LEU A 71 3.19 -1.02 -9.30
C LEU A 71 3.23 0.36 -9.97
N GLN A 72 4.41 0.93 -10.17
CA GLN A 72 4.56 2.26 -10.75
C GLN A 72 4.54 2.27 -12.29
N ASN A 73 5.12 1.26 -12.93
CA ASN A 73 5.44 1.31 -14.37
C ASN A 73 4.77 0.21 -15.21
N GLU A 74 3.94 -0.65 -14.62
CA GLU A 74 3.29 -1.81 -15.29
C GLU A 74 4.25 -2.66 -16.14
N SER A 75 5.53 -2.69 -15.76
CA SER A 75 6.60 -3.24 -16.59
C SER A 75 6.52 -4.76 -16.67
N THR A 76 6.32 -5.29 -17.88
CA THR A 76 6.34 -6.75 -18.14
C THR A 76 7.70 -7.37 -17.81
N PHE A 77 8.78 -6.60 -17.97
CA PHE A 77 10.11 -7.02 -17.55
C PHE A 77 10.21 -7.10 -16.02
N ALA A 78 9.75 -6.07 -15.31
CA ALA A 78 9.75 -6.06 -13.85
C ALA A 78 8.92 -7.22 -13.29
N ARG A 79 7.75 -7.53 -13.87
CA ARG A 79 6.95 -8.71 -13.48
C ARG A 79 7.72 -10.01 -13.65
N LYS A 80 8.48 -10.16 -14.74
CA LYS A 80 9.34 -11.35 -14.94
C LYS A 80 10.49 -11.41 -13.94
N GLN A 81 11.08 -10.27 -13.57
CA GLN A 81 12.12 -10.24 -12.54
C GLN A 81 11.56 -10.57 -11.17
N LEU A 82 10.39 -10.03 -10.82
CA LEU A 82 9.70 -10.30 -9.56
C LEU A 82 9.50 -11.81 -9.35
N GLU A 83 9.00 -12.52 -10.36
CA GLU A 83 8.82 -13.97 -10.28
C GLU A 83 10.13 -14.75 -10.12
N LYS A 84 11.22 -14.29 -10.76
CA LYS A 84 12.55 -14.90 -10.55
C LYS A 84 13.04 -14.73 -9.13
N VAL A 85 12.88 -13.53 -8.57
CA VAL A 85 13.31 -13.22 -7.20
C VAL A 85 12.47 -14.01 -6.18
N LYS A 86 11.16 -14.10 -6.38
CA LYS A 86 10.26 -14.94 -5.55
C LYS A 86 10.70 -16.40 -5.53
N ASN A 87 11.03 -16.96 -6.70
CA ASN A 87 11.54 -18.33 -6.81
C ASN A 87 12.92 -18.52 -6.15
N LYS A 88 13.73 -17.47 -6.07
CA LYS A 88 15.02 -17.55 -5.39
C LYS A 88 14.83 -17.53 -3.87
N LEU A 89 13.97 -16.65 -3.37
CA LEU A 89 13.67 -16.49 -1.95
C LEU A 89 12.82 -17.62 -1.36
N SER A 90 12.05 -18.34 -2.16
CA SER A 90 11.24 -19.48 -1.69
C SER A 90 12.08 -20.65 -1.11
N ASN A 91 13.39 -20.63 -1.30
CA ASN A 91 14.30 -21.58 -0.66
C ASN A 91 14.59 -21.25 0.81
N VAL A 92 14.30 -20.03 1.25
CA VAL A 92 14.66 -19.50 2.58
C VAL A 92 13.52 -18.77 3.29
N LEU A 93 12.46 -18.40 2.56
CA LEU A 93 11.24 -17.78 3.08
C LEU A 93 10.03 -18.60 2.65
N THR A 94 9.01 -18.59 3.51
CA THR A 94 7.72 -19.18 3.19
C THR A 94 6.96 -18.34 2.15
N ALA A 95 6.01 -18.97 1.47
CA ALA A 95 5.14 -18.25 0.55
C ALA A 95 4.30 -17.19 1.28
N GLU A 96 3.86 -17.47 2.51
CA GLU A 96 3.14 -16.50 3.34
C GLU A 96 4.00 -15.28 3.68
N GLU A 97 5.27 -15.47 4.09
CA GLU A 97 6.17 -14.34 4.40
C GLU A 97 6.41 -13.45 3.18
N ILE A 98 6.60 -14.06 1.99
CA ILE A 98 6.76 -13.32 0.74
C ILE A 98 5.47 -12.56 0.40
N GLN A 99 4.31 -13.21 0.51
CA GLN A 99 3.02 -12.59 0.21
C GLN A 99 2.67 -11.46 1.18
N GLU A 100 2.98 -11.60 2.47
CA GLU A 100 2.75 -10.56 3.47
C GLU A 100 3.52 -9.28 3.11
N LEU A 101 4.82 -9.40 2.80
CA LEU A 101 5.66 -8.27 2.44
C LEU A 101 5.18 -7.58 1.15
N LEU A 102 4.89 -8.37 0.11
CA LEU A 102 4.43 -7.83 -1.17
C LEU A 102 3.03 -7.20 -1.03
N GLY A 103 2.15 -7.80 -0.24
CA GLY A 103 0.81 -7.28 0.05
C GLY A 103 0.87 -5.93 0.75
N LYS A 104 1.78 -5.77 1.72
CA LYS A 104 2.00 -4.48 2.41
C LYS A 104 2.46 -3.38 1.47
N ILE A 105 3.34 -3.68 0.51
CA ILE A 105 3.74 -2.70 -0.52
C ILE A 105 2.53 -2.28 -1.36
N VAL A 106 1.65 -3.22 -1.75
CA VAL A 106 0.43 -2.91 -2.50
C VAL A 106 -0.48 -1.98 -1.68
N GLU A 107 -0.74 -2.28 -0.41
CA GLU A 107 -1.56 -1.45 0.49
C GLU A 107 -1.00 -0.03 0.62
N ILE A 108 0.31 0.12 0.82
CA ILE A 108 0.98 1.42 0.91
C ILE A 108 0.84 2.20 -0.40
N ASN A 109 1.02 1.55 -1.54
CA ASN A 109 0.89 2.18 -2.86
C ASN A 109 -0.56 2.62 -3.14
N GLU A 110 -1.56 1.83 -2.74
CA GLU A 110 -2.96 2.22 -2.84
C GLU A 110 -3.27 3.46 -1.99
N LEU A 111 -2.72 3.54 -0.77
CA LEU A 111 -2.84 4.72 0.08
C LEU A 111 -2.18 5.95 -0.56
N GLU A 112 -1.02 5.78 -1.20
CA GLU A 112 -0.33 6.85 -1.93
C GLU A 112 -1.16 7.38 -3.09
N VAL A 113 -1.72 6.49 -3.92
CA VAL A 113 -2.61 6.87 -5.03
C VAL A 113 -3.84 7.63 -4.51
N GLN A 114 -4.46 7.16 -3.43
CA GLN A 114 -5.62 7.82 -2.82
C GLN A 114 -5.27 9.22 -2.28
N LEU A 115 -4.10 9.38 -1.66
CA LEU A 115 -3.62 10.68 -1.18
C LEU A 115 -3.38 11.66 -2.33
N ASN A 116 -2.77 11.19 -3.42
CA ASN A 116 -2.53 12.02 -4.60
C ASN A 116 -3.85 12.50 -5.23
N ASN A 117 -4.86 11.63 -5.29
CA ASN A 117 -6.19 12.00 -5.79
C ASN A 117 -6.89 13.04 -4.90
N LEU A 118 -6.76 12.95 -3.57
CA LEU A 118 -7.32 13.95 -2.65
C LEU A 118 -6.66 15.32 -2.81
N LYS A 119 -5.33 15.37 -2.93
CA LYS A 119 -4.60 16.63 -3.16
C LYS A 119 -5.02 17.32 -4.47
N ILE A 120 -5.33 16.55 -5.51
CA ILE A 120 -5.85 17.10 -6.78
C ILE A 120 -7.23 17.73 -6.56
N GLN A 121 -8.10 17.09 -5.78
CA GLN A 121 -9.45 17.60 -5.49
C GLN A 121 -9.44 18.85 -4.61
N GLU A 122 -8.51 18.96 -3.66
CA GLU A 122 -8.38 20.15 -2.80
C GLU A 122 -7.83 21.38 -3.54
N ASN A 123 -7.11 21.17 -4.65
CA ASN A 123 -6.53 22.22 -5.49
C ASN A 123 -7.45 22.65 -6.66
N GLN A 124 -8.66 22.09 -6.78
CA GLN A 124 -9.69 22.44 -7.76
C GLN A 124 -10.80 23.27 -7.13
#